data_AF-A0A966WQX8-F1
#
_entry.id   AF-A0A966WQX8-F1
#
_cell.length_a   1.000
_cell.length_b   1.000
_cell.length_c   1.000
_cell.angle_alpha   90.00
_cell.angle_beta   90.00
_cell.angle_gamma   90.00
#
_symmetry.space_group_name_H-M   'P 1'
#
loop_
_entity.id
_entity.type
_entity.pdbx_description
1 polymer ?
#
loop_
_entity_poly.entity_id
_entity_poly.type
_entity_poly.pdbx_seq_one_letter_code
_entity_poly.pdbx_strand_id
1 'polypeptide(L)'
;MIMLAGPALAQRAAAPRPTSAAMEAARRYLCPHGGTPQRAVNGRRGGRCVPATGGFGDDSELRGWDTGLPAPNRAQIPCPVGTQAAPSAQPGAVRCVPG
;
A
#
# COMPACT_ATOMS: atom_id res chain seq x y z
N MET A 1 24.28 -48.15 -24.72
CA MET A 1 24.37 -46.69 -24.54
C MET A 1 23.25 -46.10 -25.39
N ILE A 2 22.30 -45.28 -24.92
CA ILE A 2 22.33 -44.17 -23.95
C ILE A 2 20.95 -44.13 -23.25
N MET A 3 20.91 -44.13 -21.91
CA MET A 3 19.73 -43.70 -21.15
C MET A 3 19.76 -42.16 -21.06
N LEU A 4 18.68 -41.50 -21.47
CA LEU A 4 18.55 -40.05 -21.40
C LEU A 4 17.42 -39.65 -20.45
N ALA A 5 17.85 -38.95 -19.39
CA ALA A 5 17.19 -37.87 -18.67
C ALA A 5 15.89 -38.15 -17.88
N GLY A 6 16.04 -38.18 -16.55
CA GLY A 6 15.02 -37.59 -15.67
C GLY A 6 14.93 -36.07 -15.86
N PRO A 7 13.93 -35.43 -15.24
CA PRO A 7 14.30 -34.80 -13.99
C PRO A 7 13.32 -35.08 -12.84
N ALA A 8 13.94 -35.08 -11.66
CA ALA A 8 13.39 -35.11 -10.33
C ALA A 8 11.98 -34.52 -10.18
N LEU A 9 11.09 -35.31 -9.60
CA LEU A 9 10.01 -34.79 -8.77
C LEU A 9 10.67 -33.92 -7.69
N ALA A 10 10.66 -32.61 -7.92
CA ALA A 10 11.04 -31.63 -6.91
C ALA A 10 10.03 -31.76 -5.77
N GLN A 11 10.34 -32.61 -4.80
CA GLN A 11 9.70 -32.61 -3.51
C GLN A 11 9.90 -31.21 -2.94
N ARG A 12 8.86 -30.38 -2.96
CA ARG A 12 8.82 -29.15 -2.18
C ARG A 12 9.01 -29.57 -0.73
N ALA A 13 10.24 -29.49 -0.24
CA ALA A 13 10.50 -29.46 1.18
C ALA A 13 9.52 -28.47 1.80
N ALA A 14 8.83 -28.89 2.87
CA ALA A 14 7.92 -28.02 3.58
C ALA A 14 8.68 -26.74 3.93
N ALA A 15 8.31 -25.63 3.28
CA ALA A 15 8.98 -24.36 3.51
C ALA A 15 8.94 -24.08 5.02
N PRO A 16 10.06 -23.64 5.62
CA PRO A 16 10.08 -23.30 7.03
C PRO A 16 8.94 -22.32 7.31
N ARG A 17 8.19 -22.57 8.40
CA ARG A 17 7.12 -21.66 8.79
C ARG A 17 7.72 -20.26 8.95
N PRO A 18 7.12 -19.24 8.33
CA PRO A 18 7.64 -17.89 8.44
C PRO A 18 7.62 -17.48 9.92
N THR A 19 8.72 -16.89 10.36
CA THR A 19 8.82 -16.31 11.70
C THR A 19 7.85 -15.14 11.85
N SER A 20 7.55 -14.74 13.09
CA SER A 20 6.74 -13.54 13.34
C SER A 20 7.31 -12.31 12.66
N ALA A 21 8.64 -12.14 12.68
CA ALA A 21 9.34 -11.05 12.00
C ALA A 21 9.17 -11.10 10.47
N ALA A 22 9.25 -12.29 9.86
CA ALA A 22 9.03 -12.46 8.42
C ALA A 22 7.57 -12.16 8.03
N MET A 23 6.62 -12.55 8.88
CA MET A 23 5.21 -12.22 8.68
C MET A 23 4.93 -10.72 8.81
N GLU A 24 5.61 -10.03 9.72
CA GLU A 24 5.49 -8.58 9.87
C GLU A 24 6.12 -7.83 8.69
N ALA A 25 7.30 -8.24 8.23
CA ALA A 25 7.94 -7.69 7.04
C ALA A 25 7.06 -7.86 5.79
N ALA A 26 6.43 -9.04 5.63
CA ALA A 26 5.49 -9.28 4.55
C ALA A 26 4.25 -8.38 4.64
N ARG A 27 3.73 -8.10 5.85
CA ARG A 27 2.60 -7.18 6.03
C ARG A 27 2.96 -5.75 5.62
N ARG A 28 4.12 -5.23 6.04
CA ARG A 28 4.58 -3.88 5.67
C ARG A 28 4.83 -3.75 4.17
N TYR A 29 5.39 -4.78 3.54
CA TYR A 29 5.62 -4.79 2.11
C TYR A 29 4.32 -4.80 1.30
N LEU A 30 3.33 -5.60 1.72
CA LEU A 30 2.05 -5.72 1.03
C LEU A 30 1.10 -4.55 1.33
N CYS A 31 1.22 -3.94 2.53
CA CYS A 31 0.35 -2.89 3.03
C CYS A 31 1.18 -1.76 3.68
N PRO A 32 1.82 -0.89 2.88
CA PRO A 32 2.73 0.14 3.40
C PRO A 32 2.05 1.20 4.27
N HIS A 33 0.74 1.39 4.12
CA HIS A 33 -0.07 2.33 4.91
C HIS A 33 -0.81 1.66 6.09
N GLY A 34 -0.43 0.43 6.45
CA GLY A 34 -1.07 -0.35 7.51
C GLY A 34 -2.21 -1.25 7.03
N GLY A 35 -2.78 -2.01 7.97
CA GLY A 35 -3.80 -3.03 7.69
C GLY A 35 -3.23 -4.43 7.45
N THR A 36 -4.08 -5.33 6.95
CA THR A 36 -3.70 -6.72 6.69
C THR A 36 -4.02 -7.11 5.25
N PRO A 37 -3.13 -7.84 4.56
CA PRO A 37 -3.39 -8.25 3.19
C PRO A 37 -4.61 -9.19 3.17
N GLN A 38 -5.59 -8.87 2.32
CA GLN A 38 -6.76 -9.72 2.12
C GLN A 38 -6.30 -11.07 1.56
N ARG A 39 -6.76 -12.17 2.16
CA ARG A 39 -6.48 -13.51 1.60
C ARG A 39 -7.02 -13.59 0.17
N ALA A 40 -6.21 -14.14 -0.71
CA ALA A 40 -6.64 -14.46 -2.07
C ALA A 40 -7.81 -15.45 -2.01
N VAL A 41 -8.99 -15.02 -2.44
CA VAL A 41 -10.13 -15.91 -2.70
C VAL A 41 -10.12 -16.21 -4.21
N ASN A 42 -10.21 -17.49 -4.57
CA ASN A 42 -10.26 -17.97 -5.96
C ASN A 42 -9.07 -17.54 -6.85
N GLY A 43 -7.84 -17.68 -6.34
CA GLY A 43 -6.63 -17.52 -7.15
C GLY A 43 -6.29 -16.09 -7.60
N ARG A 44 -7.11 -15.08 -7.26
CA ARG A 44 -6.76 -13.68 -7.49
C ARG A 44 -5.83 -13.18 -6.40
N ARG A 45 -4.67 -12.62 -6.79
CA ARG A 45 -3.70 -12.03 -5.85
C ARG A 45 -4.43 -11.02 -4.96
N GLY A 46 -4.39 -11.25 -3.65
CA GLY A 46 -4.95 -10.36 -2.64
C GLY A 46 -4.16 -9.05 -2.60
N GLY A 47 -4.47 -8.12 -3.50
CA GLY A 47 -3.83 -6.81 -3.58
C GLY A 47 -4.55 -5.72 -2.79
N ARG A 48 -5.62 -6.07 -2.06
CA ARG A 48 -6.34 -5.12 -1.19
C ARG A 48 -5.93 -5.36 0.26
N CYS A 49 -5.60 -4.29 0.94
CA CYS A 49 -5.42 -4.28 2.38
C CYS A 49 -6.79 -4.09 3.02
N VAL A 50 -7.20 -5.02 3.88
CA VAL A 50 -8.32 -4.78 4.78
C VAL A 50 -7.80 -3.97 5.96
N PRO A 51 -8.50 -2.91 6.38
CA PRO A 51 -8.15 -2.19 7.59
C PRO A 51 -8.06 -3.21 8.72
N ALA A 52 -6.99 -3.14 9.52
CA ALA A 52 -6.90 -4.00 10.68
C ALA A 52 -8.12 -3.67 11.56
N THR A 53 -9.04 -4.63 11.73
CA THR A 53 -10.19 -4.49 12.62
C THR A 53 -9.79 -4.36 14.10
N GLY A 54 -8.49 -4.37 14.39
CA GLY A 54 -7.89 -3.81 15.59
C GLY A 54 -6.79 -2.84 15.17
N GLY A 55 -7.09 -1.55 15.30
CA GLY A 55 -6.11 -0.50 15.46
C GLY A 55 -5.21 -0.21 14.25
N PHE A 56 -5.46 0.93 13.60
CA PHE A 56 -4.39 1.93 13.60
C PHE A 56 -3.85 1.98 15.03
N GLY A 57 -2.52 1.89 15.19
CA GLY A 57 -1.87 1.72 16.48
C GLY A 57 -2.57 2.51 17.58
N ASP A 58 -2.54 1.97 18.79
CA ASP A 58 -3.05 2.60 20.01
C ASP A 58 -2.27 3.88 20.38
N ASP A 59 -1.81 4.60 19.36
CA ASP A 59 -1.30 5.93 19.38
C ASP A 59 -2.50 6.85 19.58
N SER A 60 -2.76 7.14 20.85
CA SER A 60 -3.79 8.10 21.26
C SER A 60 -3.61 9.46 20.59
N GLU A 61 -2.40 9.79 20.12
CA GLU A 61 -2.11 11.02 19.38
C GLU A 61 -2.69 11.03 17.95
N LEU A 62 -2.86 9.85 17.33
CA LEU A 62 -3.47 9.72 15.99
C LEU A 62 -4.98 9.48 16.06
N ARG A 63 -5.57 9.33 17.24
CA ARG A 63 -7.00 9.10 17.36
C ARG A 63 -7.72 10.46 17.35
N GLY A 64 -8.25 10.84 16.19
CA GLY A 64 -9.06 12.04 16.02
C GLY A 64 -8.33 13.27 15.49
N TRP A 65 -7.10 13.13 14.97
CA TRP A 65 -6.38 14.23 14.29
C TRP A 65 -7.16 14.81 13.11
N ASP A 66 -8.07 14.02 12.52
CA ASP A 66 -8.95 14.38 11.42
C ASP A 66 -10.30 14.95 11.86
N THR A 67 -10.56 15.02 13.18
CA THR A 67 -11.83 15.52 13.73
C THR A 67 -11.97 17.01 13.46
N GLY A 68 -13.01 17.40 12.72
CA GLY A 68 -13.28 18.80 12.36
C GLY A 68 -12.62 19.26 11.05
N LEU A 69 -11.85 18.40 10.38
CA LEU A 69 -11.42 18.69 9.02
C LEU A 69 -12.62 18.62 8.05
N PRO A 70 -12.71 19.55 7.10
CA PRO A 70 -13.75 19.49 6.07
C PRO A 70 -13.58 18.23 5.22
N ALA A 71 -14.70 17.73 4.68
CA ALA A 71 -14.67 16.62 3.74
C ALA A 71 -13.72 16.91 2.56
N PRO A 72 -12.99 15.91 2.05
CA PRO A 72 -12.04 16.12 0.96
C PRO A 72 -12.75 16.72 -0.25
N ASN A 73 -12.37 17.94 -0.60
CA ASN A 73 -12.88 18.66 -1.77
C ASN A 73 -11.90 18.51 -2.95
N ARG A 74 -12.44 18.31 -4.16
CA ARG A 74 -11.66 18.25 -5.40
C ARG A 74 -11.50 19.62 -6.07
N ALA A 75 -12.12 20.66 -5.52
CA ALA A 75 -11.96 22.03 -5.99
C ALA A 75 -10.53 22.50 -5.73
N GLN A 76 -9.82 22.87 -6.79
CA GLN A 76 -8.53 23.55 -6.68
C GLN A 76 -8.79 25.02 -6.33
N ILE A 77 -8.14 25.49 -5.27
CA ILE A 77 -8.18 26.89 -4.88
C ILE A 77 -7.41 27.69 -5.95
N PRO A 78 -7.85 28.91 -6.32
CA PRO A 78 -7.10 29.77 -7.23
C PRO A 78 -5.69 30.03 -6.72
N CYS A 79 -4.74 30.22 -7.64
CA CYS A 79 -3.39 30.64 -7.27
C CYS A 79 -3.40 32.03 -6.60
N PRO A 80 -2.59 32.25 -5.54
CA PRO A 80 -2.50 33.54 -4.89
C PRO A 80 -1.95 34.62 -5.84
N VAL A 81 -2.21 35.89 -5.51
CA VAL A 81 -1.72 37.04 -6.28
C VAL A 81 -0.20 36.96 -6.48
N GLY A 82 0.26 37.27 -7.71
CA GLY A 82 1.68 37.18 -8.10
C GLY A 82 2.15 35.76 -8.44
N THR A 83 1.22 34.82 -8.55
CA THR A 83 1.50 33.46 -9.02
C THR A 83 0.50 33.01 -10.07
N GLN A 84 0.96 32.15 -10.98
CA GLN A 84 0.18 31.57 -12.06
C GLN A 84 0.13 30.05 -11.96
N ALA A 85 -0.97 29.46 -12.42
CA ALA A 85 -1.14 28.00 -12.44
C ALA A 85 -0.27 27.37 -13.53
N ALA A 86 0.59 26.42 -13.14
CA ALA A 86 1.41 25.63 -14.03
C ALA A 86 1.16 24.13 -13.80
N PRO A 87 1.27 23.27 -14.83
CA PRO A 87 1.13 21.83 -14.68
C PRO A 87 2.20 21.29 -13.73
N SER A 88 1.82 20.36 -12.84
CA SER A 88 2.75 19.64 -11.97
C SER A 88 3.19 18.30 -12.58
N ALA A 89 4.12 17.60 -11.93
CA ALA A 89 4.53 16.24 -12.34
C ALA A 89 3.41 15.20 -12.16
N GLN A 90 2.42 15.48 -11.30
CA GLN A 90 1.29 14.60 -11.06
C GLN A 90 0.15 14.93 -12.04
N PRO A 91 -0.36 13.94 -12.81
CA PRO A 91 -1.47 14.16 -13.72
C PRO A 91 -2.70 14.73 -13.01
N GLY A 92 -3.25 15.82 -13.55
CA GLY A 92 -4.43 16.50 -13.00
C GLY A 92 -4.16 17.42 -11.81
N ALA A 93 -2.91 17.59 -11.38
CA ALA A 93 -2.53 18.54 -10.35
C ALA A 93 -1.80 19.76 -10.94
N VAL A 94 -2.14 20.95 -10.45
CA VAL A 94 -1.49 22.22 -10.79
C VAL A 94 -0.63 22.69 -9.62
N ARG A 95 0.46 23.39 -9.92
CA ARG A 95 1.28 24.12 -8.95
C ARG A 95 1.22 25.61 -9.26
N CYS A 96 1.28 26.45 -8.24
CA CYS A 96 1.44 27.88 -8.44
C CYS A 96 2.93 28.19 -8.57
N VAL A 97 3.29 28.93 -9.62
CA VAL A 97 4.66 29.41 -9.85
C VAL A 97 4.66 30.94 -9.92
N PRO A 98 5.75 31.63 -9.52
CA PRO A 98 5.84 33.08 -9.69
C PRO A 98 5.62 33.48 -11.15
N GLY A 99 4.81 34.53 -11.37
CA GLY A 99 4.49 35.02 -12.71
C GLY A 99 3.35 36.02 -12.73
#